data_AF-A0A6J0SDG9-F1
#
_entry.id   AF-A0A6J0SDG9-F1
#
_cell.length_a   1.000
_cell.length_b   1.000
_cell.length_c   1.000
_cell.angle_alpha   90.00
_cell.angle_beta   90.00
_cell.angle_gamma   90.00
#
_symmetry.space_group_name_H-M   'P 1'
#
loop_
_entity.id
_entity.type
_entity.pdbx_description
1 polymer ?
#
loop_
_entity_poly.entity_id
_entity_poly.type
_entity_poly.pdbx_seq_one_letter_code
_entity_poly.pdbx_strand_id
1 'polypeptide(L)'
;MANEIVYADLGFSSEPNSARSLRPSQEANASRDSHCLRTALWIGWSVNIVLVILVIVLLVFQMRECNPVDGPDKDQDCQRSSNGREDNSCPETVTKLRTFLCKPLDNSTTECRICPENWLRHKSKCYWISKEKQSWHKGQDDCREKHAQMWVIRSQEEQRFIWKMISEERKLPWIGLKTTSAGDNWSWIDGSPLNDTTSQSLGIAEPNSCGMLKNNQISSQSCGSIAQWICETEAFLV
;
A
#
# COMPACT_ATOMS: atom_id res chain seq x y z
N MET A 1 3.32 -19.21 -86.59
CA MET A 1 3.25 -20.61 -86.11
C MET A 1 2.52 -20.57 -84.77
N ALA A 2 1.52 -21.46 -84.59
CA ALA A 2 0.99 -21.91 -83.30
C ALA A 2 2.11 -22.58 -82.46
N ASN A 3 2.04 -22.94 -81.17
CA ASN A 3 1.13 -22.76 -80.01
C ASN A 3 1.98 -23.17 -78.74
N GLU A 4 1.58 -23.15 -77.46
CA GLU A 4 0.35 -22.81 -76.71
C GLU A 4 0.74 -22.49 -75.23
N ILE A 5 -0.15 -21.88 -74.44
CA ILE A 5 -0.17 -22.03 -72.97
C ILE A 5 -1.62 -22.18 -72.52
N VAL A 6 -1.92 -23.27 -71.80
CA VAL A 6 -3.26 -23.62 -71.32
C VAL A 6 -3.59 -22.84 -70.05
N TYR A 7 -4.72 -22.14 -70.05
CA TYR A 7 -5.37 -21.62 -68.84
C TYR A 7 -6.65 -22.41 -68.57
N ALA A 8 -6.86 -22.82 -67.32
CA ALA A 8 -8.10 -23.44 -66.88
C ALA A 8 -9.12 -22.35 -66.47
N ASP A 9 -10.28 -22.38 -67.10
CA ASP A 9 -11.44 -21.57 -66.74
C ASP A 9 -12.34 -22.35 -65.77
N LEU A 10 -12.83 -21.71 -64.70
CA LEU A 10 -13.72 -22.30 -63.71
C LEU A 10 -14.88 -21.35 -63.44
N GLY A 11 -15.97 -21.55 -64.18
CA GLY A 11 -17.15 -20.72 -64.13
C GLY A 11 -18.28 -21.24 -63.23
N PHE A 12 -19.10 -20.28 -62.80
CA PHE A 12 -20.54 -20.36 -62.49
C PHE A 12 -21.06 -21.05 -61.20
N SER A 13 -21.47 -20.16 -60.27
CA SER A 13 -22.88 -19.90 -59.89
C SER A 13 -23.64 -20.77 -58.87
N SER A 14 -24.08 -20.08 -57.81
CA SER A 14 -25.39 -20.14 -57.12
C SER A 14 -25.92 -21.46 -56.49
N GLU A 15 -26.03 -21.41 -55.17
CA GLU A 15 -26.93 -22.16 -54.25
C GLU A 15 -28.44 -22.15 -54.60
N PRO A 16 -29.32 -22.87 -53.84
CA PRO A 16 -29.13 -24.11 -53.06
C PRO A 16 -30.23 -25.18 -53.34
N ASN A 17 -30.04 -26.40 -52.82
CA ASN A 17 -31.01 -27.50 -52.99
C ASN A 17 -32.09 -27.59 -51.89
N SER A 18 -33.28 -27.98 -52.34
CA SER A 18 -34.54 -28.14 -51.59
C SER A 18 -34.51 -29.21 -50.48
N ALA A 19 -35.12 -28.91 -49.33
CA ALA A 19 -35.45 -29.89 -48.29
C ALA A 19 -36.97 -29.93 -48.04
N ARG A 20 -37.54 -31.15 -47.94
CA ARG A 20 -39.00 -31.39 -47.93
C ARG A 20 -39.58 -31.47 -46.51
N SER A 21 -40.79 -30.93 -46.38
CA SER A 21 -41.58 -30.79 -45.14
C SER A 21 -41.99 -32.10 -44.43
N LEU A 22 -41.98 -32.06 -43.09
CA LEU A 22 -42.85 -32.84 -42.19
C LEU A 22 -43.30 -31.94 -41.01
N ARG A 23 -44.59 -32.01 -40.66
CA ARG A 23 -45.33 -31.39 -39.54
C ARG A 23 -46.35 -32.45 -39.04
N PRO A 24 -47.08 -32.29 -37.90
CA PRO A 24 -47.16 -31.20 -36.91
C PRO A 24 -46.71 -31.70 -35.50
N SER A 25 -46.87 -31.05 -34.33
CA SER A 25 -47.97 -30.22 -33.81
C SER A 25 -47.63 -29.56 -32.46
N GLN A 26 -48.34 -28.45 -32.16
CA GLN A 26 -48.63 -27.90 -30.82
C GLN A 26 -47.48 -27.63 -29.83
N GLU A 27 -47.15 -26.35 -29.65
CA GLU A 27 -47.05 -25.79 -28.30
C GLU A 27 -47.88 -24.49 -28.22
N ALA A 28 -48.41 -24.22 -27.03
CA ALA A 28 -49.56 -23.32 -26.83
C ALA A 28 -49.17 -21.85 -26.64
N ASN A 29 -50.16 -20.96 -26.84
CA ASN A 29 -50.08 -19.54 -26.52
C ASN A 29 -49.61 -19.31 -25.08
N ALA A 30 -48.53 -18.55 -24.92
CA ALA A 30 -48.20 -17.87 -23.66
C ALA A 30 -47.74 -16.44 -23.98
N SER A 31 -48.71 -15.53 -24.13
CA SER A 31 -48.46 -14.10 -24.08
C SER A 31 -47.97 -13.75 -22.67
N ARG A 32 -46.65 -13.80 -22.45
CA ARG A 32 -46.05 -13.63 -21.14
C ARG A 32 -45.50 -12.21 -21.00
N ASP A 33 -46.23 -11.36 -20.27
CA ASP A 33 -45.93 -9.95 -20.06
C ASP A 33 -44.44 -9.71 -19.74
N SER A 34 -43.78 -8.95 -20.61
CA SER A 34 -42.38 -8.53 -20.43
C SER A 34 -42.21 -7.64 -19.19
N HIS A 35 -43.30 -7.06 -18.68
CA HIS A 35 -43.34 -6.29 -17.46
C HIS A 35 -43.11 -7.14 -16.21
N CYS A 36 -43.68 -8.34 -16.08
CA CYS A 36 -43.49 -9.19 -14.90
C CYS A 36 -42.04 -9.69 -14.72
N LEU A 37 -41.32 -9.95 -15.83
CA LEU A 37 -39.91 -10.33 -15.75
C LEU A 37 -39.03 -9.11 -15.42
N ARG A 38 -39.35 -7.94 -15.96
CA ARG A 38 -38.65 -6.68 -15.67
C ARG A 38 -38.86 -6.21 -14.23
N THR A 39 -40.07 -6.33 -13.67
CA THR A 39 -40.35 -5.98 -12.27
C THR A 39 -39.68 -6.97 -11.32
N ALA A 40 -39.67 -8.28 -11.62
CA ALA A 40 -38.94 -9.26 -10.82
C ALA A 40 -37.42 -8.96 -10.74
N LEU A 41 -36.81 -8.57 -11.86
CA LEU A 41 -35.41 -8.12 -11.89
C LEU A 41 -35.21 -6.82 -11.09
N TRP A 42 -36.10 -5.83 -11.22
CA TRP A 42 -36.06 -4.58 -10.44
C TRP A 42 -36.23 -4.79 -8.93
N ILE A 43 -37.12 -5.69 -8.52
CA ILE A 43 -37.32 -6.07 -7.12
C ILE A 43 -36.10 -6.80 -6.60
N GLY A 44 -35.54 -7.74 -7.37
CA GLY A 44 -34.29 -8.43 -7.02
C GLY A 44 -33.12 -7.46 -6.85
N TRP A 45 -32.99 -6.47 -7.73
CA TRP A 45 -31.97 -5.41 -7.61
C TRP A 45 -32.22 -4.54 -6.38
N SER A 46 -33.48 -4.15 -6.12
CA SER A 46 -33.86 -3.33 -4.97
C SER A 46 -33.59 -4.03 -3.64
N VAL A 47 -33.89 -5.33 -3.52
CA VAL A 47 -33.60 -6.14 -2.33
C VAL A 47 -32.09 -6.25 -2.09
N ASN A 48 -31.29 -6.49 -3.15
CA ASN A 48 -29.83 -6.52 -3.02
C ASN A 48 -29.25 -5.15 -2.64
N ILE A 49 -29.76 -4.06 -3.23
CA ILE A 49 -29.35 -2.69 -2.88
C ILE A 49 -29.66 -2.38 -1.41
N VAL A 50 -30.86 -2.72 -0.93
CA VAL A 50 -31.24 -2.53 0.49
C VAL A 50 -30.38 -3.37 1.42
N LEU A 51 -30.06 -4.62 1.06
CA LEU A 51 -29.13 -5.47 1.83
C LEU A 51 -27.73 -4.85 1.92
N VAL A 52 -27.19 -4.36 0.79
CA VAL A 52 -25.88 -3.70 0.73
C VAL A 52 -25.88 -2.40 1.55
N ILE A 53 -26.94 -1.59 1.48
CA ILE A 53 -27.09 -0.39 2.30
C ILE A 53 -27.12 -0.73 3.79
N LEU A 54 -27.85 -1.78 4.21
CA LEU A 54 -27.85 -2.24 5.60
C LEU A 54 -26.46 -2.66 6.07
N VAL A 55 -25.70 -3.41 5.26
CA VAL A 55 -24.32 -3.79 5.58
C VAL A 55 -23.42 -2.56 5.68
N ILE A 56 -23.52 -1.59 4.76
CA ILE A 56 -22.76 -0.34 4.82
C ILE A 56 -23.12 0.47 6.07
N VAL A 57 -24.41 0.60 6.42
CA VAL A 57 -24.84 1.30 7.63
C VAL A 57 -24.31 0.62 8.89
N LEU A 58 -24.33 -0.71 8.96
CA LEU A 58 -23.75 -1.47 10.08
C LEU A 58 -22.23 -1.29 10.15
N LEU A 59 -21.51 -1.33 9.03
CA LEU A 59 -20.06 -1.08 9.00
C LEU A 59 -19.72 0.37 9.41
N VAL A 60 -20.49 1.36 8.97
CA VAL A 60 -20.36 2.76 9.40
C VAL A 60 -20.70 2.93 10.88
N PHE A 61 -21.64 2.14 11.41
CA PHE A 61 -21.96 2.13 12.84
C PHE A 61 -20.82 1.55 13.67
N GLN A 62 -20.19 0.46 13.23
CA GLN A 62 -18.98 -0.11 13.86
C GLN A 62 -17.77 0.84 13.75
N MET A 63 -17.74 1.74 12.76
CA MET A 63 -16.74 2.81 12.64
C MET A 63 -17.07 4.03 13.51
N ARG A 64 -18.27 4.10 14.12
CA ARG A 64 -18.74 5.31 14.83
C ARG A 64 -18.21 5.43 16.26
N GLU A 65 -17.54 4.40 16.79
CA GLU A 65 -16.76 4.46 18.04
C GLU A 65 -15.55 5.41 17.98
N CYS A 66 -15.13 5.87 16.78
CA CYS A 66 -13.99 6.77 16.61
C CYS A 66 -14.27 7.95 15.66
N ASN A 67 -15.37 8.69 15.86
CA ASN A 67 -15.55 9.98 15.19
C ASN A 67 -15.25 11.14 16.17
N PRO A 68 -14.28 12.03 15.90
CA PRO A 68 -14.07 13.22 16.71
C PRO A 68 -15.28 14.15 16.54
N VAL A 69 -15.76 14.71 17.66
CA VAL A 69 -16.80 15.73 17.64
C VAL A 69 -16.13 17.08 17.44
N ASP A 70 -16.33 17.68 16.26
CA ASP A 70 -15.91 19.05 16.00
C ASP A 70 -16.64 20.03 16.94
N GLY A 71 -15.87 20.68 17.81
CA GLY A 71 -16.32 21.72 18.73
C GLY A 71 -15.19 22.73 18.95
N PRO A 72 -15.49 24.02 19.13
CA PRO A 72 -14.47 25.07 19.04
C PRO A 72 -13.53 25.08 20.24
N ASP A 73 -12.23 25.02 19.92
CA ASP A 73 -11.08 25.56 20.65
C ASP A 73 -11.37 26.19 22.02
N LYS A 74 -10.93 25.49 23.08
CA LYS A 74 -10.19 26.10 24.21
C LYS A 74 -9.16 25.12 24.77
N ASP A 75 -7.90 25.54 24.80
CA ASP A 75 -6.89 25.00 25.71
C ASP A 75 -7.41 25.05 27.16
N GLN A 76 -7.68 23.90 27.77
CA GLN A 76 -7.94 23.81 29.20
C GLN A 76 -7.28 22.56 29.78
N ASP A 77 -6.18 22.82 30.47
CA ASP A 77 -5.39 21.92 31.32
C ASP A 77 -6.25 20.93 32.13
N CYS A 78 -5.80 19.67 32.20
CA CYS A 78 -6.50 18.55 32.82
C CYS A 78 -6.44 18.60 34.36
N GLN A 79 -7.06 19.62 34.97
CA GLN A 79 -7.22 19.68 36.42
C GLN A 79 -8.39 18.79 36.90
N ARG A 80 -8.04 17.79 37.71
CA ARG A 80 -8.95 16.89 38.41
C ARG A 80 -9.81 17.66 39.42
N SER A 81 -11.12 17.42 39.44
CA SER A 81 -11.97 17.75 40.59
C SER A 81 -13.07 16.72 40.80
N SER A 82 -13.43 16.53 42.07
CA SER A 82 -14.10 15.34 42.59
C SER A 82 -15.58 15.58 42.80
N ASN A 83 -16.45 14.74 42.21
CA ASN A 83 -17.63 14.13 42.85
C ASN A 83 -18.52 13.44 41.80
N GLY A 84 -18.67 12.12 41.92
CA GLY A 84 -19.59 11.35 41.09
C GLY A 84 -19.01 10.04 40.59
N ARG A 85 -19.08 9.00 41.44
CA ARG A 85 -18.84 7.58 41.10
C ARG A 85 -17.56 7.34 40.28
N GLU A 86 -16.41 7.44 40.94
CA GLU A 86 -15.10 7.04 40.41
C GLU A 86 -15.11 5.56 39.97
N ASP A 87 -15.27 5.32 38.66
CA ASP A 87 -15.02 4.03 38.05
C ASP A 87 -13.54 3.94 37.69
N ASN A 88 -12.75 3.36 38.60
CA ASN A 88 -11.28 3.42 38.62
C ASN A 88 -10.59 2.52 37.56
N SER A 89 -11.24 2.28 36.42
CA SER A 89 -10.88 1.26 35.42
C SER A 89 -9.81 1.71 34.41
N CYS A 90 -8.86 2.57 34.80
CA CYS A 90 -7.80 3.07 33.91
C CYS A 90 -6.40 3.38 34.50
N PRO A 91 -5.99 2.83 35.66
CA PRO A 91 -4.56 2.66 35.97
C PRO A 91 -4.06 1.22 35.75
N GLU A 92 -4.83 0.21 36.17
CA GLU A 92 -4.40 -1.20 36.12
C GLU A 92 -4.32 -1.76 34.70
N THR A 93 -5.26 -1.38 33.84
CA THR A 93 -5.37 -1.85 32.45
C THR A 93 -4.18 -1.38 31.62
N VAL A 94 -3.81 -0.10 31.72
CA VAL A 94 -2.62 0.48 31.06
C VAL A 94 -1.33 -0.14 31.61
N THR A 95 -1.24 -0.35 32.93
CA THR A 95 -0.06 -0.97 33.56
C THR A 95 0.11 -2.42 33.11
N LYS A 96 -0.98 -3.21 33.04
CA LYS A 96 -0.98 -4.58 32.49
C LYS A 96 -0.61 -4.57 31.01
N LEU A 97 -1.17 -3.66 30.21
CA LEU A 97 -0.87 -3.55 28.79
C LEU A 97 0.61 -3.21 28.54
N ARG A 98 1.20 -2.29 29.33
CA ARG A 98 2.64 -2.01 29.33
C ARG A 98 3.48 -3.25 29.63
N THR A 99 3.16 -4.04 30.66
CA THR A 99 3.92 -5.28 30.96
C THR A 99 3.72 -6.40 29.94
N PHE A 100 2.58 -6.45 29.25
CA PHE A 100 2.36 -7.37 28.14
C PHE A 100 3.17 -6.99 26.89
N LEU A 101 3.19 -5.71 26.53
CA LEU A 101 3.87 -5.21 25.33
C LEU A 101 5.38 -5.07 25.52
N CYS A 102 5.80 -4.58 26.68
CA CYS A 102 7.20 -4.46 27.07
C CYS A 102 7.56 -5.53 28.10
N LYS A 103 8.13 -6.64 27.59
CA LYS A 103 8.89 -7.56 28.45
C LYS A 103 9.97 -6.77 29.22
N PRO A 104 10.15 -6.97 30.53
CA PRO A 104 11.24 -6.34 31.27
C PRO A 104 12.59 -6.78 30.68
N LEU A 105 13.29 -5.87 30.02
CA LEU A 105 14.61 -6.13 29.45
C LEU A 105 15.67 -5.66 30.46
N ASP A 106 15.77 -6.43 31.54
CA ASP A 106 16.70 -6.25 32.66
C ASP A 106 16.48 -4.98 33.52
N ASN A 107 17.18 -4.89 34.65
CA ASN A 107 17.12 -3.84 35.68
C ASN A 107 17.76 -2.51 35.26
N SER A 108 17.65 -2.16 33.97
CA SER A 108 17.99 -0.85 33.44
C SER A 108 16.71 -0.07 33.20
N THR A 109 16.71 1.24 33.47
CA THR A 109 15.59 2.16 33.21
C THR A 109 15.41 2.41 31.71
N THR A 110 15.14 1.32 30.97
CA THR A 110 14.99 1.30 29.53
C THR A 110 13.55 1.61 29.21
N GLU A 111 13.34 2.84 28.73
CA GLU A 111 12.07 3.31 28.18
C GLU A 111 11.36 2.25 27.32
N CYS A 112 10.09 1.99 27.66
CA CYS A 112 9.23 1.04 26.94
C CYS A 112 8.91 1.59 25.55
N ARG A 113 9.65 1.13 24.53
CA ARG A 113 9.51 1.61 23.14
C ARG A 113 9.01 0.53 22.18
N ILE A 114 7.89 0.83 21.51
CA ILE A 114 7.12 -0.09 20.65
C ILE A 114 7.13 0.38 19.19
N CYS A 115 7.06 -0.58 18.26
CA CYS A 115 6.87 -0.31 16.83
C CYS A 115 5.50 -0.79 16.34
N PRO A 116 4.97 -0.24 15.23
CA PRO A 116 3.76 -0.77 14.62
C PRO A 116 3.91 -2.24 14.21
N GLU A 117 2.78 -2.93 14.05
CA GLU A 117 2.79 -4.35 13.69
C GLU A 117 3.53 -4.59 12.36
N ASN A 118 4.37 -5.62 12.31
CA ASN A 118 5.23 -5.98 11.17
C ASN A 118 6.35 -4.95 10.84
N TRP A 119 6.68 -4.05 11.76
CA TRP A 119 7.89 -3.21 11.67
C TRP A 119 9.05 -3.82 12.47
N LEU A 120 10.27 -3.74 11.92
CA LEU A 120 11.49 -4.16 12.57
C LEU A 120 11.94 -3.08 13.56
N ARG A 121 12.07 -3.41 14.85
CA ARG A 121 12.61 -2.48 15.85
C ARG A 121 14.13 -2.57 15.94
N HIS A 122 14.81 -1.43 15.92
CA HIS A 122 16.21 -1.34 16.32
C HIS A 122 16.44 -0.07 17.14
N LYS A 123 16.85 -0.25 18.41
CA LYS A 123 16.95 0.81 19.42
C LYS A 123 15.64 1.60 19.51
N SER A 124 15.74 2.91 19.28
CA SER A 124 14.67 3.91 19.34
C SER A 124 13.83 4.00 18.07
N LYS A 125 14.10 3.21 17.03
CA LYS A 125 13.49 3.34 15.71
C LYS A 125 12.79 2.07 15.23
N CYS A 126 11.88 2.27 14.29
CA CYS A 126 11.09 1.27 13.60
C CYS A 126 11.34 1.36 12.10
N TYR A 127 11.49 0.21 11.43
CA TYR A 127 11.73 0.13 10.00
C TYR A 127 10.75 -0.82 9.33
N TRP A 128 10.24 -0.43 8.17
CA TRP A 128 9.37 -1.28 7.36
C TRP A 128 9.92 -1.38 5.95
N ILE A 129 9.94 -2.61 5.42
CA ILE A 129 10.48 -2.92 4.09
C ILE A 129 9.29 -3.34 3.23
N SER A 130 9.10 -2.66 2.10
CA SER A 130 7.97 -2.95 1.21
C SER A 130 8.01 -4.39 0.69
N LYS A 131 6.84 -5.01 0.56
CA LYS A 131 6.68 -6.29 -0.17
C LYS A 131 6.64 -6.06 -1.68
N GLU A 132 6.04 -4.95 -2.08
CA GLU A 132 5.91 -4.51 -3.48
C GLU A 132 7.15 -3.78 -3.98
N LYS A 133 7.25 -3.64 -5.31
CA LYS A 133 8.27 -2.85 -5.98
C LYS A 133 7.63 -1.71 -6.77
N GLN A 134 8.14 -0.50 -6.62
CA GLN A 134 7.65 0.72 -7.28
C GLN A 134 8.80 1.70 -7.56
N SER A 135 8.47 2.82 -8.20
CA SER A 135 9.39 3.96 -8.34
C SER A 135 9.75 4.59 -6.99
N TRP A 136 10.86 5.31 -6.93
CA TRP A 136 11.33 5.95 -5.70
C TRP A 136 10.28 6.91 -5.13
N HIS A 137 9.64 7.71 -5.99
CA HIS A 137 8.57 8.65 -5.57
C HIS A 137 7.37 7.92 -4.95
N LYS A 138 6.96 6.78 -5.52
CA LYS A 138 5.86 5.99 -4.97
C LYS A 138 6.22 5.35 -3.63
N GLY A 139 7.46 4.93 -3.43
CA GLY A 139 7.93 4.52 -2.11
C GLY A 139 7.95 5.67 -1.09
N GLN A 140 8.26 6.90 -1.54
CA GLN A 140 8.26 8.08 -0.66
C GLN A 140 6.83 8.46 -0.24
N ASP A 141 5.90 8.45 -1.19
CA ASP A 141 4.47 8.67 -0.93
C ASP A 141 3.92 7.62 0.06
N ASP A 142 4.21 6.34 -0.16
CA ASP A 142 3.78 5.23 0.70
C ASP A 142 4.34 5.34 2.13
N CYS A 143 5.60 5.75 2.31
CA CYS A 143 6.12 6.02 3.66
C CYS A 143 5.37 7.17 4.35
N ARG A 144 5.06 8.26 3.62
CA ARG A 144 4.31 9.40 4.16
C ARG A 144 2.89 8.99 4.55
N GLU A 145 2.22 8.16 3.76
CA GLU A 145 0.91 7.58 4.09
C GLU A 145 0.93 6.71 5.37
N LYS A 146 2.09 6.13 5.72
CA LYS A 146 2.30 5.39 6.98
C LYS A 146 2.75 6.28 8.14
N HIS A 147 2.68 7.61 8.02
CA HIS A 147 3.20 8.56 9.02
C HIS A 147 4.69 8.34 9.33
N ALA A 148 5.45 8.01 8.28
CA ALA A 148 6.88 7.70 8.32
C ALA A 148 7.61 8.45 7.20
N GLN A 149 8.94 8.33 7.16
CA GLN A 149 9.77 8.84 6.06
C GLN A 149 10.52 7.70 5.37
N MET A 150 11.00 7.90 4.15
CA MET A 150 11.91 6.93 3.53
C MET A 150 13.25 6.95 4.28
N TRP A 151 13.82 5.78 4.55
CA TRP A 151 14.93 5.63 5.49
C TRP A 151 16.19 6.41 5.09
N VAL A 152 16.64 7.28 6.00
CA VAL A 152 17.89 8.04 5.92
C VAL A 152 18.95 7.40 6.82
N ILE A 153 20.11 7.08 6.24
CA ILE A 153 21.20 6.40 6.94
C ILE A 153 21.96 7.41 7.82
N ARG A 154 21.80 7.30 9.15
CA ARG A 154 22.46 8.22 10.11
C ARG A 154 23.66 7.60 10.82
N SER A 155 23.79 6.28 10.82
CA SER A 155 24.97 5.61 11.36
C SER A 155 25.34 4.32 10.63
N GLN A 156 26.63 3.96 10.69
CA GLN A 156 27.11 2.68 10.13
C GLN A 156 26.57 1.47 10.91
N GLU A 157 26.19 1.64 12.18
CA GLU A 157 25.56 0.58 12.98
C GLU A 157 24.14 0.27 12.50
N GLU A 158 23.34 1.33 12.31
CA GLU A 158 22.00 1.27 11.71
C GLU A 158 22.05 0.65 10.30
N GLN A 159 22.99 1.09 9.45
CA GLN A 159 23.20 0.49 8.13
C GLN A 159 23.54 -1.01 8.21
N ARG A 160 24.42 -1.42 9.14
CA ARG A 160 24.77 -2.83 9.33
C ARG A 160 23.59 -3.67 9.83
N PHE A 161 22.74 -3.12 10.71
CA PHE A 161 21.51 -3.79 11.15
C PHE A 161 20.54 -4.03 9.98
N ILE A 162 20.23 -2.98 9.21
CA ILE A 162 19.32 -3.08 8.06
C ILE A 162 19.92 -3.99 6.97
N TRP A 163 21.22 -3.86 6.67
CA TRP A 163 21.90 -4.71 5.70
C TRP A 163 21.76 -6.19 6.02
N LYS A 164 21.94 -6.60 7.28
CA LYS A 164 21.77 -7.99 7.69
C LYS A 164 20.41 -8.52 7.26
N MET A 165 19.33 -7.80 7.59
CA MET A 165 17.95 -8.17 7.26
C MET A 165 17.69 -8.24 5.75
N ILE A 166 18.19 -7.29 4.96
CA ILE A 166 17.93 -7.28 3.51
C ILE A 166 18.84 -8.21 2.70
N SER A 167 20.01 -8.55 3.23
CA SER A 167 21.00 -9.40 2.55
C SER A 167 20.56 -10.86 2.47
N GLU A 168 19.93 -11.37 3.53
CA GLU A 168 19.34 -12.72 3.61
C GLU A 168 18.29 -12.93 2.51
N GLU A 169 17.53 -11.87 2.19
CA GLU A 169 16.47 -11.88 1.17
C GLU A 169 16.90 -11.31 -0.20
N ARG A 170 18.18 -10.98 -0.39
CA ARG A 170 18.75 -10.38 -1.62
C ARG A 170 18.00 -9.12 -2.12
N LYS A 171 17.42 -8.33 -1.21
CA LYS A 171 16.66 -7.12 -1.57
C LYS A 171 17.61 -5.99 -1.95
N LEU A 172 17.17 -5.15 -2.88
CA LEU A 172 17.87 -3.96 -3.34
C LEU A 172 16.95 -2.73 -3.20
N PRO A 173 16.67 -2.25 -1.98
CA PRO A 173 15.62 -1.26 -1.76
C PRO A 173 16.11 0.18 -1.93
N TRP A 174 15.18 1.05 -2.34
CA TRP A 174 15.28 2.51 -2.24
C TRP A 174 15.49 2.97 -0.81
N ILE A 175 16.28 4.04 -0.68
CA ILE A 175 16.51 4.79 0.57
C ILE A 175 16.22 6.27 0.33
N GLY A 176 16.10 7.06 1.39
CA GLY A 176 15.73 8.48 1.37
C GLY A 176 16.77 9.44 0.77
N LEU A 177 17.53 9.02 -0.24
CA LEU A 177 18.57 9.79 -0.92
C LEU A 177 18.15 10.05 -2.38
N LYS A 178 18.31 11.29 -2.85
CA LYS A 178 18.08 11.65 -4.26
C LYS A 178 19.04 12.74 -4.72
N THR A 179 19.13 12.95 -6.03
CA THR A 179 19.77 14.15 -6.59
C THR A 179 18.87 15.38 -6.40
N THR A 180 19.49 16.54 -6.22
CA THR A 180 18.82 17.84 -6.19
C THR A 180 18.22 18.18 -7.56
N SER A 181 17.29 19.14 -7.61
CA SER A 181 16.61 19.51 -8.86
C SER A 181 17.52 20.13 -9.92
N ALA A 182 18.70 20.62 -9.54
CA ALA A 182 19.74 21.08 -10.46
C ALA A 182 20.50 19.91 -11.11
N GLY A 183 20.47 18.72 -10.51
CA GLY A 183 21.25 17.55 -10.92
C GLY A 183 22.63 17.48 -10.26
N ASP A 184 23.19 18.60 -9.81
CA ASP A 184 24.62 18.72 -9.47
C ASP A 184 25.05 18.11 -8.13
N ASN A 185 24.12 17.73 -7.24
CA ASN A 185 24.46 17.23 -5.91
C ASN A 185 23.43 16.24 -5.35
N TRP A 186 23.86 15.41 -4.41
CA TRP A 186 23.04 14.45 -3.66
C TRP A 186 22.49 15.07 -2.37
N SER A 187 21.27 14.69 -1.99
CA SER A 187 20.62 15.12 -0.75
C SER A 187 19.76 14.04 -0.11
N TRP A 188 19.79 13.97 1.23
CA TRP A 188 18.83 13.21 2.01
C TRP A 188 17.50 13.96 2.10
N ILE A 189 16.38 13.22 2.16
CA ILE A 189 15.04 13.82 2.22
C ILE A 189 14.73 14.56 3.53
N ASP A 190 15.48 14.29 4.61
CA ASP A 190 15.37 14.99 5.89
C ASP A 190 16.28 16.24 5.97
N GLY A 191 17.00 16.57 4.89
CA GLY A 191 17.92 17.70 4.84
C GLY A 191 19.24 17.50 5.60
N SER A 192 19.52 16.31 6.13
CA SER A 192 20.80 16.01 6.77
C SER A 192 21.97 16.08 5.76
N PRO A 193 23.18 16.49 6.19
CA PRO A 193 24.33 16.55 5.31
C PRO A 193 24.79 15.15 4.87
N LEU A 194 25.20 15.02 3.61
CA LEU A 194 25.84 13.81 3.10
C LEU A 194 27.31 13.78 3.53
N ASN A 195 27.77 12.64 4.05
CA ASN A 195 29.19 12.46 4.40
C ASN A 195 30.07 12.40 3.15
N ASP A 196 31.27 12.99 3.21
CA ASP A 196 32.22 13.06 2.08
C ASP A 196 32.50 11.68 1.45
N THR A 197 32.74 10.66 2.28
CA THR A 197 32.99 9.28 1.83
C THR A 197 31.81 8.72 1.02
N THR A 198 30.58 9.06 1.41
CA THR A 198 29.37 8.63 0.70
C THR A 198 29.22 9.38 -0.62
N SER A 199 29.46 10.69 -0.63
CA SER A 199 29.45 11.51 -1.85
C SER A 199 30.47 11.01 -2.88
N GLN A 200 31.71 10.73 -2.45
CA GLN A 200 32.76 10.16 -3.29
C GLN A 200 32.39 8.78 -3.86
N SER A 201 31.71 7.93 -3.08
CA SER A 201 31.29 6.59 -3.53
C SER A 201 30.17 6.59 -4.57
N LEU A 202 29.34 7.63 -4.59
CA LEU A 202 28.23 7.79 -5.55
C LEU A 202 28.68 8.39 -6.88
N GLY A 203 29.82 9.08 -6.89
CA GLY A 203 30.34 9.78 -8.06
C GLY A 203 29.53 11.02 -8.41
N ILE A 204 29.61 11.42 -9.69
CA ILE A 204 28.88 12.59 -10.21
C ILE A 204 27.37 12.30 -10.14
N ALA A 205 26.62 13.23 -9.57
CA ALA A 205 25.17 13.17 -9.56
C ALA A 205 24.61 13.35 -11.00
N GLU A 206 23.81 12.40 -11.47
CA GLU A 206 23.06 12.53 -12.72
C GLU A 206 21.62 12.99 -12.43
N PRO A 207 21.04 13.91 -13.21
CA PRO A 207 19.66 14.38 -13.00
C PRO A 207 18.65 13.22 -12.90
N ASN A 208 17.70 13.34 -11.96
CA ASN A 208 16.67 12.33 -11.70
C ASN A 208 17.24 10.95 -11.28
N SER A 209 18.34 10.96 -10.53
CA SER A 209 18.90 9.77 -9.88
C SER A 209 18.54 9.70 -8.40
N CYS A 210 18.31 8.48 -7.93
CA CYS A 210 17.88 8.15 -6.57
C CYS A 210 18.79 7.07 -5.99
N GLY A 211 18.99 7.11 -4.67
CA GLY A 211 19.84 6.17 -3.95
C GLY A 211 19.11 4.89 -3.59
N MET A 212 19.76 3.76 -3.80
CA MET A 212 19.32 2.44 -3.35
C MET A 212 20.45 1.68 -2.67
N LEU A 213 20.14 0.73 -1.77
CA LEU A 213 21.16 -0.19 -1.25
C LEU A 213 21.45 -1.34 -2.23
N LYS A 214 22.74 -1.58 -2.46
CA LYS A 214 23.28 -2.67 -3.27
C LYS A 214 24.63 -3.11 -2.71
N ASN A 215 24.78 -4.40 -2.40
CA ASN A 215 26.04 -4.99 -1.89
C ASN A 215 26.62 -4.24 -0.67
N ASN A 216 25.79 -3.90 0.32
CA ASN A 216 26.14 -3.08 1.51
C ASN A 216 26.62 -1.64 1.21
N GLN A 217 26.47 -1.14 -0.02
CA GLN A 217 26.81 0.23 -0.42
C GLN A 217 25.58 0.94 -0.98
N ILE A 218 25.65 2.27 -1.08
CA ILE A 218 24.62 3.05 -1.77
C ILE A 218 25.00 3.10 -3.26
N SER A 219 24.04 2.78 -4.12
CA SER A 219 24.16 2.88 -5.57
C SER A 219 23.24 3.99 -6.08
N SER A 220 23.73 4.75 -7.06
CA SER A 220 22.86 5.55 -7.92
C SER A 220 22.01 4.64 -8.82
N GLN A 221 20.78 5.04 -9.10
CA GLN A 221 19.87 4.44 -10.08
C GLN A 221 18.78 5.46 -10.47
N SER A 222 18.28 5.44 -11.71
CA SER A 222 17.18 6.33 -12.14
C SER A 222 15.94 6.17 -11.25
N CYS A 223 15.38 7.27 -10.75
CA CYS A 223 14.25 7.30 -9.81
C CYS A 223 12.97 6.62 -10.34
N GLY A 224 12.83 6.48 -11.66
CA GLY A 224 11.73 5.75 -12.31
C GLY A 224 11.87 4.23 -12.32
N SER A 225 13.01 3.69 -11.89
CA SER A 225 13.23 2.24 -11.80
C SER A 225 12.33 1.59 -10.75
N ILE A 226 12.10 0.28 -10.84
CA ILE A 226 11.14 -0.43 -9.99
C ILE A 226 11.89 -1.28 -8.94
N ALA A 227 11.82 -0.87 -7.67
CA ALA A 227 12.46 -1.57 -6.55
C ALA A 227 11.62 -1.51 -5.27
N GLN A 228 11.97 -2.31 -4.26
CA GLN A 228 11.41 -2.18 -2.91
C GLN A 228 11.87 -0.86 -2.28
N TRP A 229 11.29 -0.46 -1.16
CA TRP A 229 11.73 0.71 -0.39
C TRP A 229 11.73 0.41 1.11
N ILE A 230 12.48 1.21 1.88
CA ILE A 230 12.49 1.15 3.34
C ILE A 230 11.90 2.44 3.90
N CYS A 231 10.90 2.32 4.77
CA CYS A 231 10.39 3.41 5.60
C CYS A 231 11.00 3.32 7.00
N GLU A 232 11.21 4.47 7.64
CA GLU A 232 11.61 4.59 9.04
C GLU A 232 10.66 5.52 9.81
N THR A 233 10.50 5.26 11.10
CA THR A 233 9.89 6.20 12.07
C THR A 233 10.47 5.96 13.46
N GLU A 234 10.24 6.89 14.39
CA GLU A 234 10.62 6.72 15.79
C GLU A 234 9.68 5.72 16.49
N ALA A 235 10.22 4.96 17.43
CA ALA A 235 9.45 4.01 18.23
C ALA A 235 8.67 4.76 19.33
N PHE A 236 7.38 4.42 19.45
CA PHE A 236 6.48 5.05 20.42
C PHE A 236 6.93 4.71 21.84
N LEU A 237 7.18 5.76 22.64
CA LEU A 237 7.35 5.64 24.08
C LEU A 237 5.98 5.40 24.73
N VAL A 238 5.86 4.33 25.53
CA VAL A 238 4.60 3.89 26.14
C VAL A 238 4.64 3.95 27.64
#